data_AF-A0AAW6DU56-F1
#
_entry.id   AF-A0AAW6DU56-F1
#
_cell.length_a   1.000
_cell.length_b   1.000
_cell.length_c   1.000
_cell.angle_alpha   90.00
_cell.angle_beta   90.00
_cell.angle_gamma   90.00
#
_symmetry.space_group_name_H-M   'P 1'
#
loop_
_entity.id
_entity.type
_entity.pdbx_description
1 polymer ?
#
loop_
_entity_poly.entity_id
_entity_poly.type
_entity_poly.pdbx_seq_one_letter_code
_entity_poly.pdbx_strand_id
1 'polypeptide(L)'
;MLKIGNEVRIRRKKDLLCEYGYNDQEDEPLRPEISYLSFNPSMYIYCGEIHSITELRRRGWGDTGEYTLNEIQLWAWTEYMLETLDGKKL
;
A
#
# COMPACT_ATOMS: atom_id res chain seq x y z
N MET A 1 -11.47 4.70 -3.35
CA MET A 1 -11.04 4.65 -4.77
C MET A 1 -10.44 5.96 -5.23
N LEU A 2 -9.12 6.01 -5.13
CA LEU A 2 -8.26 7.08 -5.63
C LEU A 2 -8.26 7.14 -7.17
N LYS A 3 -7.93 8.31 -7.72
CA LYS A 3 -7.84 8.56 -9.16
C LYS A 3 -6.42 8.93 -9.56
N ILE A 4 -6.09 8.73 -10.84
CA ILE A 4 -4.86 9.25 -11.45
C ILE A 4 -4.80 10.76 -11.22
N GLY A 5 -3.64 11.26 -10.80
CA GLY A 5 -3.40 12.65 -10.43
C GLY A 5 -3.76 12.99 -8.97
N ASN A 6 -4.31 12.07 -8.18
CA ASN A 6 -4.43 12.32 -6.74
C ASN A 6 -3.07 12.26 -6.07
N GLU A 7 -2.81 13.23 -5.20
CA GLU A 7 -1.69 13.21 -4.28
C GLU A 7 -2.06 12.40 -3.04
N VAL A 8 -1.14 11.52 -2.67
CA VAL A 8 -1.24 10.64 -1.51
C VAL A 8 0.08 10.64 -0.78
N ARG A 9 0.03 10.36 0.52
CA ARG A 9 1.23 10.10 1.30
C ARG A 9 1.36 8.60 1.52
N ILE A 10 2.55 8.06 1.32
CA ILE A 10 2.87 6.71 1.78
C ILE A 10 2.85 6.74 3.31
N ARG A 11 2.20 5.77 3.95
CA ARG A 11 2.05 5.79 5.41
C ARG A 11 3.40 5.97 6.12
N ARG A 12 3.38 6.77 7.18
CA ARG A 12 4.58 7.16 7.93
C ARG A 12 5.15 6.03 8.79
N LYS A 13 4.32 5.07 9.19
CA LYS A 13 4.75 3.96 10.04
C LYS A 13 4.93 2.67 9.23
N LYS A 14 6.06 1.99 9.44
CA LYS A 14 6.49 0.80 8.69
C LYS A 14 5.59 -0.41 8.92
N ASP A 15 5.16 -0.62 10.16
CA ASP A 15 4.15 -1.61 10.56
C ASP A 15 2.82 -1.45 9.81
N LEU A 16 2.52 -0.24 9.35
CA LEU A 16 1.30 0.06 8.61
C LEU A 16 1.45 -0.05 7.08
N LEU A 17 2.61 -0.44 6.57
CA LEU A 17 2.81 -0.78 5.15
C LEU A 17 2.62 -2.27 4.87
N CYS A 18 2.54 -3.09 5.92
CA CYS A 18 2.27 -4.52 5.83
C CYS A 18 1.05 -4.83 6.69
N GLU A 19 -0.03 -5.33 6.09
CA GLU A 19 -1.13 -5.93 6.87
C GLU A 19 -0.79 -7.42 7.01
N TYR A 20 -0.31 -7.81 8.19
CA TYR A 20 -0.31 -9.23 8.55
C TYR A 20 -1.77 -9.60 8.83
N GLY A 21 -2.34 -10.50 8.02
CA GLY A 21 -3.62 -11.10 8.37
C GLY A 21 -3.44 -11.85 9.69
N TYR A 22 -4.25 -11.52 10.69
CA TYR A 22 -4.37 -12.36 11.88
C TYR A 22 -5.09 -13.63 11.44
N ASN A 23 -4.35 -14.72 11.27
CA ASN A 23 -4.94 -16.06 11.28
C ASN A 23 -5.06 -16.47 12.75
N ASP A 24 -6.28 -16.58 13.26
CA ASP A 24 -6.59 -17.12 14.61
C ASP A 24 -6.27 -18.64 14.74
N GLN A 25 -5.54 -19.22 13.77
CA GLN A 25 -5.00 -20.57 13.81
C GLN A 25 -3.49 -20.48 14.04
N GLU A 26 -3.06 -20.69 15.29
CA GLU A 26 -1.72 -20.43 15.84
C GLU A 26 -0.53 -21.14 15.15
N ASP A 27 -0.73 -21.92 14.08
CA ASP A 27 0.32 -22.76 13.48
C ASP A 27 0.64 -22.48 11.99
N GLU A 28 -0.02 -21.52 11.33
CA GLU A 28 0.36 -21.13 9.96
C GLU A 28 1.27 -19.89 9.92
N PRO A 29 2.33 -19.88 9.10
CA PRO A 29 3.19 -18.71 8.95
C PRO A 29 2.35 -17.51 8.48
N LEU A 30 2.37 -16.44 9.28
CA LEU A 30 1.68 -15.16 9.03
C LEU A 30 1.88 -14.74 7.56
N ARG A 31 0.83 -14.90 6.75
CA ARG A 31 0.84 -14.42 5.37
C ARG A 31 0.30 -12.99 5.37
N PRO A 32 1.00 -12.04 4.74
CA PRO A 32 0.44 -10.72 4.57
C PRO A 32 -0.87 -10.83 3.76
N GLU A 33 -1.94 -10.19 4.24
CA GLU A 33 -3.24 -10.10 3.55
C GLU A 33 -3.12 -9.25 2.28
N ILE A 34 -2.15 -8.34 2.30
CA ILE A 34 -1.64 -7.72 1.08
C ILE A 34 -0.88 -8.80 0.33
N SER A 35 -1.35 -9.15 -0.86
CA SER A 35 -0.67 -9.99 -1.84
C SER A 35 0.85 -9.98 -1.61
N TYR A 36 1.41 -11.11 -1.22
CA TYR A 36 2.84 -11.34 -0.99
C TYR A 36 3.73 -10.80 -2.15
N LEU A 37 3.15 -10.57 -3.33
CA LEU A 37 3.82 -10.01 -4.50
C LEU A 37 4.07 -8.48 -4.42
N SER A 38 3.38 -7.74 -3.55
CA SER A 38 3.40 -6.27 -3.57
C SER A 38 4.26 -5.63 -2.48
N PHE A 39 4.60 -6.36 -1.42
CA PHE A 39 5.40 -5.81 -0.31
C PHE A 39 6.87 -6.24 -0.39
N ASN A 40 7.77 -5.25 -0.40
CA ASN A 40 9.21 -5.43 -0.28
C ASN A 40 9.75 -4.52 0.85
N PRO A 41 10.62 -5.00 1.76
CA PRO A 41 11.21 -4.18 2.82
C PRO A 41 11.92 -2.90 2.31
N SER A 42 12.40 -2.90 1.07
CA SER A 42 13.02 -1.73 0.44
C SER A 42 12.03 -0.56 0.29
N MET A 43 10.73 -0.82 0.28
CA MET A 43 9.68 0.20 0.20
C MET A 43 9.62 1.09 1.44
N TYR A 44 10.21 0.67 2.56
CA TYR A 44 10.28 1.45 3.80
C TYR A 44 11.04 2.77 3.67
N ILE A 45 11.87 2.93 2.64
CA ILE A 45 12.58 4.19 2.41
C ILE A 45 11.64 5.32 2.00
N TYR A 46 10.47 4.99 1.45
CA TYR A 46 9.48 5.96 0.95
C TYR A 46 8.41 6.32 2.00
N CYS A 47 8.52 5.82 3.24
CA CYS A 47 7.56 6.12 4.31
C CYS A 47 7.43 7.64 4.53
N GLY A 48 6.20 8.15 4.43
CA GLY A 48 5.91 9.56 4.64
C GLY A 48 6.13 10.45 3.42
N GLU A 49 6.68 9.92 2.33
CA GLU A 49 6.82 10.66 1.08
C GLU A 49 5.45 10.88 0.42
N ILE A 50 5.33 12.00 -0.30
CA ILE A 50 4.11 12.40 -0.99
C ILE A 50 4.32 12.19 -2.48
N HIS A 51 3.38 11.49 -3.10
CA HIS A 51 3.45 11.13 -4.50
C HIS A 51 2.09 11.30 -5.18
N SER A 52 2.15 11.50 -6.49
CA SER A 52 0.97 11.49 -7.35
C SER A 52 0.74 10.10 -7.92
N ILE A 53 -0.52 9.66 -7.93
CA ILE A 53 -0.92 8.42 -8.60
C ILE A 53 -0.81 8.62 -10.12
N THR A 54 -0.05 7.76 -10.77
CA THR A 54 0.18 7.79 -12.22
C THR A 54 -0.59 6.72 -12.97
N GLU A 55 -0.91 5.60 -12.31
CA GLU A 55 -1.58 4.46 -12.93
C GLU A 55 -2.43 3.69 -11.93
N LEU A 56 -3.52 3.10 -12.42
CA LEU A 56 -4.34 2.10 -11.74
C LEU A 56 -4.02 0.73 -12.35
N ARG A 57 -3.24 -0.11 -11.66
CA ARG A 57 -2.77 -1.39 -12.21
C ARG A 57 -3.82 -2.48 -12.16
N ARG A 58 -4.55 -2.59 -11.04
CA ARG A 58 -5.59 -3.60 -10.84
C ARG A 58 -6.64 -3.13 -9.83
N ARG A 59 -7.91 -3.50 -10.06
CA ARG A 59 -8.86 -3.68 -8.96
C ARG A 59 -8.49 -5.03 -8.31
N GLY A 60 -8.02 -5.01 -7.07
CA GLY A 60 -7.78 -6.24 -6.32
C GLY A 60 -9.08 -7.04 -6.10
N TRP A 61 -8.94 -8.25 -5.58
CA TRP A 61 -10.06 -8.97 -4.95
C TRP A 61 -10.23 -8.39 -3.54
N GLY A 62 -11.43 -7.91 -3.21
CA GLY A 62 -11.64 -7.02 -2.05
C GLY A 62 -11.41 -5.55 -2.43
N ASP A 63 -11.82 -4.63 -1.55
CA ASP A 63 -11.87 -3.18 -1.82
C ASP A 63 -10.50 -2.50 -2.08
N THR A 64 -9.41 -3.26 -2.19
CA THR A 64 -8.05 -2.73 -2.33
C THR A 64 -7.66 -2.57 -3.80
N GLY A 65 -7.60 -1.31 -4.27
CA GLY A 65 -6.96 -0.98 -5.55
C GLY A 65 -5.43 -1.05 -5.48
N GLU A 66 -4.77 -1.31 -6.61
CA GLU A 66 -3.32 -1.22 -6.79
C GLU A 66 -2.93 -0.02 -7.67
N TYR A 67 -1.96 0.77 -7.21
CA TYR A 67 -1.57 2.06 -7.77
C TYR A 67 -0.08 2.11 -8.09
N THR A 68 0.28 2.79 -9.17
CA THR A 68 1.65 3.23 -9.45
C THR A 68 1.80 4.68 -9.02
N LEU A 69 2.88 5.00 -8.32
CA LEU A 69 3.19 6.35 -7.87
C LEU A 69 4.29 6.97 -8.74
N ASN A 70 4.26 8.29 -8.94
CA ASN A 70 5.30 9.00 -9.67
C ASN A 70 6.67 8.79 -9.01
N GLU A 71 7.74 8.71 -9.81
CA GLU A 71 9.14 8.53 -9.34
C GLU A 71 9.45 7.14 -8.72
N ILE A 72 8.44 6.36 -8.35
CA ILE A 72 8.56 5.04 -7.70
C ILE A 72 7.71 3.97 -8.40
N GLN A 73 7.92 3.86 -9.72
CA GLN A 73 7.15 2.99 -10.62
C GLN A 73 7.48 1.49 -10.52
N LEU A 74 8.55 1.15 -9.80
CA LEU A 74 8.99 -0.22 -9.58
C LEU A 74 8.01 -1.03 -8.70
N TRP A 75 7.25 -0.34 -7.86
CA TRP A 75 6.38 -0.95 -6.86
C TRP A 75 4.89 -0.72 -7.17
N ALA A 76 4.06 -1.67 -6.78
CA ALA A 76 2.62 -1.51 -6.73
C ALA A 76 2.20 -1.18 -5.29
N TRP A 77 1.44 -0.11 -5.13
CA TRP A 77 1.00 0.39 -3.83
C TRP A 77 -0.49 0.11 -3.66
N THR A 78 -0.92 -0.36 -2.49
CA THR A 78 -2.35 -0.59 -2.22
C THR A 78 -2.98 0.61 -1.50
N GLU A 79 -4.31 0.78 -1.54
CA GLU A 79 -4.99 1.85 -0.76
C GLU A 79 -4.56 1.80 0.73
N TYR A 80 -4.36 0.59 1.27
CA TYR A 80 -3.86 0.41 2.64
C TYR A 80 -2.47 1.00 2.88
N MET A 81 -1.56 1.00 1.92
CA MET A 81 -0.22 1.57 2.11
C MET A 81 -0.21 3.11 2.08
N LEU A 82 -1.36 3.72 1.77
CA LEU A 82 -1.51 5.14 1.51
C LEU A 82 -2.36 5.81 2.59
N GLU A 83 -2.13 7.10 2.78
CA GLU A 83 -2.98 8.01 3.55
C GLU A 83 -3.24 9.28 2.74
N THR A 84 -4.39 9.91 2.96
CA THR A 84 -4.66 11.24 2.42
C THR A 84 -3.70 12.26 3.05
N LEU A 85 -3.55 13.44 2.42
CA LEU A 85 -2.63 14.46 2.93
C LEU A 85 -3.00 14.99 4.33
N ASP A 86 -4.29 14.96 4.68
CA ASP A 86 -4.82 15.25 6.03
C ASP A 86 -4.59 14.09 7.03
N GLY A 87 -3.90 13.02 6.61
CA GLY A 87 -3.45 11.92 7.46
C GLY A 87 -4.52 10.88 7.77
N LYS A 88 -5.63 10.86 7.00
CA LYS A 88 -6.64 9.80 7.13
C LYS A 88 -6.21 8.58 6.35
N LYS A 89 -6.41 7.42 6.95
CA LYS A 89 -6.27 6.12 6.28
C LYS A 89 -7.27 6.05 5.11
N LEU A 90 -6.77 5.58 3.97
CA LEU A 90 -7.55 5.26 2.78
C LEU A 90 -8.13 3.85 2.86
#